data_AF-A0A937SFL6-F1
#
_entry.id   AF-A0A937SFL6-F1
#
_cell.length_a   1.000
_cell.length_b   1.000
_cell.length_c   1.000
_cell.angle_alpha   90.00
_cell.angle_beta   90.00
_cell.angle_gamma   90.00
#
_symmetry.space_group_name_H-M   'P 1'
#
loop_
_entity.id
_entity.type
_entity.pdbx_description
1 polymer ?
#
loop_
_entity_poly.entity_id
_entity_poly.type
_entity_poly.pdbx_seq_one_letter_code
_entity_poly.pdbx_strand_id
1 'polypeptide(L)' 'MWITYVAAPTSTTDLSLKSGDQIPIEERNPAEVTSISGIRLAPQGVTAAIITEKSIIRKPYANSLKRVIIKK' A
#
# COMPACT_ATOMS: atom_id res chain seq x y z
N MET A 1 -0.19 -11.87 -25.77
CA MET A 1 0.76 -11.92 -24.64
C MET A 1 1.30 -10.52 -24.45
N TRP A 2 1.02 -9.86 -23.33
CA TRP A 2 1.59 -8.54 -23.03
C TRP A 2 2.79 -8.73 -22.11
N ILE A 3 3.90 -8.07 -22.43
CA ILE A 3 5.08 -8.00 -21.56
C ILE A 3 5.14 -6.62 -20.93
N THR A 4 5.35 -6.57 -19.62
CA THR A 4 5.54 -5.33 -18.85
C THR A 4 7.01 -5.24 -18.46
N TYR A 5 7.61 -4.07 -18.70
CA TYR A 5 9.00 -3.79 -18.34
C TYR A 5 9.05 -2.83 -17.15
N VAL A 6 10.05 -3.00 -16.29
CA VAL A 6 10.40 -2.06 -15.23
C VAL A 6 11.78 -1.49 -15.55
N ALA A 7 11.89 -0.16 -15.65
CA ALA A 7 13.16 0.53 -15.84
C ALA A 7 13.58 1.19 -14.52
N ALA A 8 14.69 0.73 -13.93
CA ALA A 8 15.26 1.27 -12.71
C ALA A 8 16.79 1.08 -12.69
N PRO A 9 17.57 1.97 -12.04
CA PRO A 9 19.01 1.78 -11.84
C PRO A 9 19.32 0.52 -11.03
N THR A 10 20.49 -0.09 -11.25
CA THR A 10 20.90 -1.30 -10.52
C THR A 10 20.99 -1.10 -9.02
N SER A 11 21.30 0.12 -8.56
CA SER A 11 21.35 0.49 -7.14
C SER A 11 20.00 0.38 -6.40
N THR A 12 18.89 0.25 -7.13
CA THR A 12 17.55 0.09 -6.53
C THR A 12 17.19 -1.37 -6.23
N THR A 13 18.03 -2.32 -6.65
CA THR A 13 17.78 -3.76 -6.46
C THR A 13 18.51 -4.26 -5.22
N ASP A 14 17.76 -4.74 -4.23
CA ASP A 14 18.30 -5.38 -3.05
C ASP A 14 18.34 -6.91 -3.23
N LEU A 15 19.55 -7.45 -3.43
CA LEU A 15 19.78 -8.89 -3.62
C LEU A 15 19.81 -9.69 -2.31
N SER A 16 19.74 -9.03 -1.15
CA SER A 16 19.70 -9.71 0.16
C SER A 16 18.32 -10.28 0.50
N LEU A 17 17.27 -9.76 -0.14
CA LEU A 17 15.89 -10.19 0.06
C LEU A 17 15.57 -11.41 -0.81
N LYS A 18 14.93 -12.42 -0.21
CA LYS A 18 14.49 -13.64 -0.89
C LYS A 18 13.18 -13.44 -1.66
N SER A 19 12.37 -12.45 -1.27
CA SER A 19 11.07 -12.18 -1.88
C SER A 19 10.59 -10.75 -1.59
N GLY A 20 9.65 -10.25 -2.40
CA GLY A 20 9.02 -8.94 -2.21
C GLY A 20 8.24 -8.81 -0.90
N ASP A 21 7.85 -9.92 -0.27
CA ASP A 21 7.13 -9.90 1.02
C ASP A 21 7.96 -9.35 2.18
N GLN A 22 9.27 -9.24 1.99
CA GLN A 22 10.22 -8.69 2.95
C GLN A 22 10.46 -7.19 2.75
N ILE A 23 9.99 -6.61 1.64
CA ILE A 23 10.08 -5.18 1.39
C ILE A 23 9.15 -4.48 2.41
N PRO A 24 9.66 -3.57 3.24
CA PRO A 24 8.84 -2.87 4.22
C PRO A 24 7.81 -1.99 3.51
N ILE A 25 6.55 -2.07 3.97
CA ILE A 25 5.48 -1.21 3.48
C ILE A 25 5.46 0.07 4.32
N GLU A 26 5.72 1.21 3.68
CA GLU A 26 5.66 2.52 4.32
C GLU A 26 4.21 2.90 4.66
N GLU A 27 3.95 3.29 5.91
CA GLU A 27 2.68 3.89 6.33
C GLU A 27 2.83 5.40 6.52
N ARG A 28 2.20 6.17 5.64
CA ARG A 28 2.25 7.64 5.67
C ARG A 28 1.11 8.26 6.48
N ASN A 29 1.15 9.57 6.64
CA ASN A 29 0.16 10.32 7.41
C ASN A 29 -1.25 10.15 6.79
N PRO A 30 -2.27 9.73 7.57
CA PRO A 30 -3.66 9.64 7.08
C PRO A 30 -4.19 10.93 6.44
N ALA A 31 -3.62 12.08 6.79
CA ALA A 31 -3.96 13.38 6.20
C ALA A 31 -3.79 13.43 4.67
N GLU A 32 -2.89 12.63 4.08
CA GLU A 32 -2.71 12.56 2.62
C GLU A 32 -3.96 12.06 1.88
N VAL A 33 -4.84 11.33 2.59
CA VAL A 33 -6.11 10.83 2.04
C VAL A 33 -7.29 11.67 2.52
N THR A 34 -7.26 12.18 3.75
CA THR A 34 -8.39 12.97 4.30
C THR A 34 -8.37 14.44 3.92
N SER A 35 -7.23 14.95 3.46
CA SER A 35 -7.00 16.37 3.22
C SER A 35 -6.11 16.58 1.98
N ILE A 36 -6.31 17.70 1.28
CA ILE A 36 -5.44 18.14 0.18
C ILE A 36 -5.05 19.60 0.42
N SER A 37 -3.76 19.94 0.28
CA SER A 37 -3.26 21.31 0.50
C SER A 37 -3.69 21.93 1.83
N GLY A 38 -3.76 21.11 2.90
CA GLY A 38 -4.19 21.54 4.24
C GLY A 38 -5.71 21.66 4.43
N ILE A 39 -6.50 21.51 3.36
CA ILE A 39 -7.96 21.57 3.41
C ILE A 39 -8.52 20.16 3.61
N ARG A 40 -9.36 19.99 4.63
CA ARG A 40 -10.00 18.70 4.93
C ARG A 40 -11.12 18.41 3.93
N LEU A 41 -11.05 17.24 3.30
CA LEU A 41 -12.07 16.73 2.37
C LEU A 41 -12.97 15.67 3.02
N ALA A 42 -12.39 14.80 3.85
CA ALA A 42 -13.14 13.73 4.51
C ALA A 42 -13.83 14.22 5.80
N PRO A 43 -15.01 13.69 6.17
CA PRO A 43 -15.68 14.02 7.43
C PRO A 43 -14.80 13.80 8.67
N GLN A 44 -15.17 14.46 9.78
CA GLN A 44 -14.54 14.23 11.08
C GLN A 44 -14.70 12.79 11.55
N GLY A 45 -13.65 12.23 12.16
CA GLY A 45 -13.64 10.84 12.67
C GLY A 45 -13.43 9.73 11.64
N VAL A 46 -13.41 10.03 10.34
CA VAL A 46 -13.18 9.02 9.30
C VAL A 46 -11.70 8.66 9.22
N THR A 47 -11.42 7.36 9.10
CA THR A 47 -10.09 6.79 8.86
C THR A 47 -9.96 6.33 7.42
N ALA A 48 -8.79 6.55 6.82
CA ALA A 48 -8.45 5.99 5.50
C ALA A 48 -8.50 4.46 5.54
N ALA A 49 -8.95 3.87 4.42
CA ALA A 49 -8.99 2.43 4.19
C ALA A 49 -8.81 2.16 2.69
N ILE A 50 -8.34 0.97 2.35
CA ILE A 50 -8.21 0.52 0.96
C ILE A 50 -9.43 -0.34 0.63
N ILE A 51 -10.16 -0.02 -0.44
CA ILE A 51 -11.34 -0.78 -0.88
C ILE A 51 -10.95 -1.58 -2.10
N THR A 52 -11.27 -2.88 -2.08
CA THR A 52 -11.03 -3.83 -3.18
C THR A 52 -12.31 -4.63 -3.42
N GLU A 53 -12.37 -5.37 -4.53
CA GLU A 53 -13.46 -6.31 -4.83
C GLU A 53 -13.58 -7.42 -3.78
N LYS A 54 -12.51 -7.70 -3.04
CA LYS A 54 -12.49 -8.73 -2.00
C LYS A 54 -12.96 -8.24 -0.64
N SER A 55 -12.59 -7.02 -0.25
CA SER A 55 -12.93 -6.44 1.07
C SER A 55 -12.44 -5.00 1.26
N ILE A 56 -12.82 -4.42 2.41
CA ILE A 56 -12.25 -3.18 2.95
C ILE A 56 -11.05 -3.54 3.85
N ILE A 57 -9.88 -3.00 3.53
CA ILE A 57 -8.60 -3.24 4.20
C ILE A 57 -8.25 -2.03 5.07
N ARG A 58 -7.95 -2.27 6.35
CA ARG A 58 -7.57 -1.26 7.34
C ARG A 58 -6.17 -1.54 7.90
N LYS A 59 -5.61 -0.57 8.61
CA LYS A 59 -4.35 -0.70 9.35
C LYS A 59 -4.37 -1.90 10.33
N PRO A 60 -3.21 -2.52 10.64
CA PRO A 60 -1.90 -2.29 10.00
C PRO A 60 -1.86 -2.89 8.59
N TYR A 61 -1.42 -2.12 7.59
CA TYR A 61 -1.66 -2.47 6.18
C TYR A 61 -0.80 -3.64 5.72
N ALA A 62 0.44 -3.77 6.20
CA ALA A 62 1.32 -4.89 5.84
C ALA A 62 0.65 -6.26 6.12
N ASN A 63 -0.01 -6.38 7.28
CA ASN A 63 -0.66 -7.64 7.68
C ASN A 63 -2.04 -7.80 7.02
N SER A 64 -2.82 -6.71 6.97
CA SER A 64 -4.17 -6.77 6.42
C SER A 64 -4.17 -7.01 4.90
N LEU A 65 -3.20 -6.47 4.16
CA LEU A 65 -3.03 -6.74 2.73
C LEU A 65 -2.63 -8.20 2.48
N LYS A 66 -1.63 -8.71 3.20
CA LYS A 66 -1.21 -10.12 3.12
C LYS A 66 -2.41 -11.06 3.36
N ARG A 67 -3.26 -10.78 4.35
CA ARG A 67 -4.45 -11.59 4.64
C ARG A 67 -5.46 -11.65 3.50
N VAL A 68 -5.68 -10.54 2.78
CA VAL A 68 -6.68 -10.46 1.70
C VAL A 68 -6.15 -11.03 0.38
N ILE A 69 -4.84 -10.91 0.13
CA ILE A 69 -4.20 -11.42 -1.08
C ILE A 69 -3.94 -12.94 -0.97
N ILE A 70 -3.48 -13.42 0.19
CA ILE A 70 -3.01 -14.80 0.40
C ILE A 70 -4.14 -15.78 0.75
N LYS A 71 -5.28 -15.31 1.28
CA LYS A 71 -6.48 -16.16 1.43
C LYS A 71 -7.01 -16.55 0.04
N LYS A 72 -6.55 -17.70 -0.45
CA LYS A 72 -7.31 -18.58 -1.34
C LYS A 72 -8.34 -19.34 -0.51
#